data_AF-A0AAW6D3Z2-F1
#
_entry.id   AF-A0AAW6D3Z2-F1
#
_cell.length_a   1.000
_cell.length_b   1.000
_cell.length_c   1.000
_cell.angle_alpha   90.00
_cell.angle_beta   90.00
_cell.angle_gamma   90.00
#
_symmetry.space_group_name_H-M   'P 1'
#
loop_
_entity.id
_entity.type
_entity.pdbx_description
1 polymer ?
#
loop_
_entity_poly.entity_id
_entity_poly.type
_entity_poly.pdbx_seq_one_letter_code
_entity_poly.pdbx_strand_id
1 'polypeptide(L)'
;MITGIILDDTQIKNALDFMLFSYFKATFDVGCLFEGAVRAAYNDATMRNALVLENPSKKNEADYQKAYDKCEKERKAIHFIVKEQIIRITMKAVDDLSKYTGNFNKWHENICNKLVNGDKEYIGFDKSYDELSKQYNKKFYYLDKDHPQYFTIGNAQKLINMTLKNLYIITTVSSLCEGNEKAQEWCDKFSWIYDINLDIPIDSYILNYTGIKKVTWSKISEYNRYLELQKEIKGNLKTVDDECPAWIEKADDEKKNDIDKIIHSNSKILGLNKDEYIKLI
;
A
#
# COMPACT_ATOMS: atom_id res chain seq x y z
N MET A 1 2.30 -22.97 25.75
CA MET A 1 3.62 -22.70 26.35
C MET A 1 4.66 -22.91 25.27
N ILE A 2 5.04 -21.86 24.52
CA ILE A 2 6.14 -21.95 23.56
C ILE A 2 7.41 -21.81 24.39
N THR A 3 8.08 -22.94 24.59
CA THR A 3 9.36 -23.03 25.27
C THR A 3 10.46 -22.40 24.41
N GLY A 4 11.00 -21.28 24.91
CA GLY A 4 12.41 -20.93 24.81
C GLY A 4 12.97 -20.72 23.41
N ILE A 5 12.63 -19.60 22.77
CA ILE A 5 13.58 -18.93 21.89
C ILE A 5 14.47 -18.06 22.79
N ILE A 6 15.55 -18.62 23.34
CA ILE A 6 16.64 -17.79 23.87
C ILE A 6 17.53 -17.47 22.66
N LEU A 7 17.04 -16.58 21.80
CA LEU A 7 17.91 -15.86 20.88
C LEU A 7 18.57 -14.76 21.73
N ASP A 8 19.88 -14.57 21.57
CA ASP A 8 20.54 -13.36 22.09
C ASP A 8 19.73 -12.14 21.63
N ASP A 9 19.29 -11.30 22.57
CA ASP A 9 18.48 -10.10 22.32
C ASP A 9 19.08 -9.24 21.20
N THR A 10 20.41 -9.26 21.06
CA THR A 10 21.15 -8.55 20.02
C THR A 10 20.83 -9.09 18.61
N GLN A 11 20.72 -10.41 18.45
CA GLN A 11 20.46 -11.04 17.15
C GLN A 11 19.01 -10.81 16.69
N ILE A 12 18.03 -10.96 17.59
CA ILE A 12 16.63 -10.63 17.30
C ILE A 12 16.51 -9.15 16.92
N LYS A 13 17.11 -8.27 17.72
CA LYS A 13 17.09 -6.83 17.48
C LYS A 13 17.63 -6.48 16.09
N ASN A 14 18.81 -7.00 15.75
CA ASN A 14 19.42 -6.75 14.44
C ASN A 14 18.56 -7.29 13.28
N ALA A 15 17.94 -8.45 13.45
CA ALA A 15 17.03 -9.01 12.45
C ALA A 15 15.76 -8.15 12.28
N LEU A 16 15.18 -7.69 13.37
CA LEU A 16 14.02 -6.80 13.38
C LEU A 16 14.34 -5.45 12.74
N ASP A 17 15.45 -4.82 13.13
CA ASP A 17 15.93 -3.56 12.52
C ASP A 17 16.14 -3.75 11.01
N PHE A 18 16.73 -4.87 10.60
CA PHE A 18 16.92 -5.18 9.19
C PHE A 18 15.59 -5.40 8.45
N MET A 19 14.63 -6.11 9.03
CA MET A 19 13.31 -6.33 8.43
C MET A 19 12.52 -5.03 8.29
N LEU A 20 12.49 -4.21 9.35
CA LEU A 20 11.86 -2.89 9.33
C LEU A 20 12.52 -1.98 8.29
N PHE A 21 13.86 -1.94 8.25
CA PHE A 21 14.57 -1.16 7.25
C PHE A 21 14.33 -1.69 5.83
N SER A 22 14.27 -3.00 5.65
CA SER A 22 14.04 -3.61 4.34
C SER A 22 12.68 -3.21 3.76
N TYR A 23 11.64 -3.21 4.58
CA TYR A 23 10.27 -2.92 4.15
C TYR A 23 9.92 -1.42 4.23
N PHE A 24 10.14 -0.79 5.37
CA PHE A 24 9.78 0.61 5.64
C PHE A 24 10.88 1.62 5.35
N LYS A 25 12.11 1.19 5.09
CA LYS A 25 13.30 2.06 4.94
C LYS A 25 13.58 2.91 6.18
N ALA A 26 13.23 2.39 7.36
CA ALA A 26 13.43 3.02 8.66
C ALA A 26 13.76 1.97 9.73
N THR A 27 14.47 2.39 10.78
CA THR A 27 14.67 1.65 12.04
C THR A 27 13.66 2.12 13.09
N PHE A 28 13.72 1.62 14.33
CA PHE A 28 12.79 1.99 15.43
C PHE A 28 12.75 3.48 15.84
N ASP A 29 13.38 4.41 15.12
CA ASP A 29 13.11 5.84 15.33
C ASP A 29 11.65 6.17 14.98
N VAL A 30 10.86 6.60 15.96
CA VAL A 30 9.40 6.77 15.83
C VAL A 30 9.01 7.70 14.68
N GLY A 31 9.74 8.80 14.50
CA GLY A 31 9.48 9.76 13.43
C GLY A 31 9.73 9.16 12.04
N CYS A 32 10.92 8.58 11.86
CA CYS A 32 11.31 7.97 10.60
C CYS A 32 10.47 6.74 10.25
N LEU A 33 10.11 5.94 11.24
CA LEU A 33 9.32 4.73 11.06
C LEU A 33 7.87 5.03 10.73
N PHE A 34 7.28 6.06 11.33
CA PHE A 34 5.92 6.48 10.97
C PHE A 34 5.86 6.99 9.52
N GLU A 35 6.82 7.84 9.13
CA GLU A 35 6.95 8.28 7.74
C GLU A 35 7.20 7.11 6.79
N GLY A 36 8.07 6.17 7.18
CA GLY A 36 8.35 4.94 6.44
C GLY A 36 7.11 4.07 6.21
N ALA A 37 6.26 3.92 7.23
CA ALA A 37 4.99 3.20 7.16
C ALA A 37 4.01 3.84 6.15
N VAL A 38 3.87 5.16 6.18
CA VAL A 38 3.03 5.91 5.22
C VAL A 38 3.62 5.84 3.81
N ARG A 39 4.95 5.93 3.66
CA ARG A 39 5.63 5.82 2.36
C ARG A 39 5.46 4.43 1.74
N ALA A 40 5.54 3.37 2.55
CA ALA A 40 5.28 2.01 2.10
C ALA A 40 3.83 1.86 1.61
N ALA A 41 2.86 2.35 2.38
CA ALA A 41 1.45 2.36 2.01
C ALA A 41 1.18 3.16 0.73
N TYR A 42 1.80 4.33 0.56
CA TYR A 42 1.68 5.12 -0.68
C TYR A 42 2.19 4.36 -1.90
N ASN A 43 3.36 3.73 -1.79
CA ASN A 43 3.93 2.99 -2.91
C ASN A 43 3.07 1.78 -3.30
N ASP A 44 2.41 1.15 -2.32
CA ASP A 44 1.47 0.05 -2.54
C ASP A 44 0.13 0.53 -3.12
N ALA A 45 -0.38 1.67 -2.66
CA ALA A 45 -1.60 2.29 -3.19
C ALA A 45 -1.45 2.76 -4.65
N THR A 46 -0.25 3.21 -5.03
CA THR A 46 0.02 3.83 -6.34
C THR A 46 0.81 2.92 -7.29
N MET A 47 1.06 1.65 -6.93
CA MET A 47 1.80 0.63 -7.69
C MET A 47 2.73 1.19 -8.79
N ARG A 48 3.94 1.61 -8.39
CA ARG A 48 5.12 1.94 -9.24
C ARG A 48 4.98 2.96 -10.39
N ASN A 49 3.81 3.38 -10.83
CA ASN A 49 3.59 4.37 -11.89
C ASN A 49 2.12 4.83 -12.00
N ALA A 50 1.23 4.54 -11.02
CA ALA A 50 -0.22 4.70 -11.15
C ALA A 50 -0.69 6.15 -10.94
N LEU A 51 -0.14 7.00 -11.78
CA LEU A 51 -0.89 7.99 -12.45
C LEU A 51 -1.61 7.26 -13.62
N VAL A 52 -2.88 6.88 -13.42
CA VAL A 52 -3.63 6.07 -14.40
C VAL A 52 -4.18 6.98 -15.49
N LEU A 53 -3.70 6.79 -16.73
CA LEU A 53 -4.30 7.43 -17.90
C LEU A 53 -5.75 6.96 -18.05
N GLU A 54 -6.68 7.91 -18.11
CA GLU A 54 -8.09 7.64 -18.40
C GLU A 54 -8.27 6.87 -19.73
N ASN A 55 -7.34 7.05 -20.70
CA ASN A 55 -7.33 6.33 -21.97
C ASN A 55 -5.98 5.69 -22.33
N PRO A 56 -5.76 4.40 -22.03
CA PRO A 56 -4.50 3.71 -22.29
C PRO A 56 -4.15 3.57 -23.78
N SER A 57 -5.12 3.72 -24.70
CA SER A 57 -4.90 3.46 -26.13
C SER A 57 -3.97 4.47 -26.81
N LYS A 58 -3.88 5.70 -26.28
CA LYS A 58 -2.99 6.76 -26.80
C LYS A 58 -1.54 6.65 -26.35
N LYS A 59 -1.24 5.83 -25.33
CA LYS A 59 0.12 5.59 -24.84
C LYS A 59 1.05 5.02 -25.93
N ASN A 60 0.46 4.36 -26.93
CA ASN A 60 1.18 3.75 -28.04
C ASN A 60 1.39 4.70 -29.24
N GLU A 61 0.90 5.94 -29.17
CA GLU A 61 1.23 6.95 -30.18
C GLU A 61 2.69 7.39 -30.00
N ALA A 62 3.48 7.27 -31.06
CA ALA A 62 4.93 7.52 -31.02
C ALA A 62 5.27 8.94 -30.51
N ASP A 63 4.41 9.92 -30.78
CA ASP A 63 4.62 11.31 -30.37
C ASP A 63 4.31 11.52 -28.88
N TYR A 64 3.32 10.80 -28.33
CA TYR A 64 3.03 10.81 -26.89
C TYR A 64 4.19 10.21 -26.10
N GLN A 65 4.69 9.03 -26.49
CA GLN A 65 5.78 8.36 -25.79
C GLN A 65 7.08 9.18 -25.84
N LYS A 66 7.41 9.77 -26.99
CA LYS A 66 8.57 10.67 -27.12
C LYS A 66 8.45 11.89 -26.20
N ALA A 67 7.27 12.50 -26.10
CA ALA A 67 7.04 13.64 -25.21
C ALA A 67 7.10 13.23 -23.72
N TYR A 68 6.52 12.07 -23.39
CA TYR A 68 6.54 11.48 -22.05
C TYR A 68 7.97 11.24 -21.55
N ASP A 69 8.83 10.70 -22.40
CA ASP A 69 10.24 10.43 -22.10
C ASP A 69 11.06 11.72 -22.02
N LYS A 70 10.82 12.67 -22.93
CA LYS A 70 11.53 13.96 -22.94
C LYS A 70 11.26 14.80 -21.68
N CYS A 71 10.09 14.67 -21.09
CA CYS A 71 9.66 15.42 -19.90
C CYS A 71 9.76 14.58 -18.60
N GLU A 72 10.50 13.47 -18.61
CA GLU A 72 10.58 12.56 -17.47
C GLU A 72 11.09 13.23 -16.18
N LYS A 73 12.08 14.12 -16.28
CA LYS A 73 12.67 14.80 -15.12
C LYS A 73 11.66 15.70 -14.43
N GLU A 74 10.95 16.53 -15.20
CA GLU A 74 9.91 17.42 -14.69
C GLU A 74 8.75 16.63 -14.09
N ARG A 75 8.28 15.57 -14.76
CA ARG A 75 7.22 14.70 -14.24
C ARG A 75 7.61 14.04 -12.92
N LYS A 76 8.85 13.53 -12.81
CA LYS A 76 9.36 12.96 -11.56
C LYS A 76 9.43 14.00 -10.44
N ALA A 77 9.87 15.23 -10.74
CA ALA A 77 9.92 16.31 -9.76
C ALA A 77 8.53 16.73 -9.28
N ILE A 78 7.57 16.89 -10.21
CA ILE A 78 6.18 17.21 -9.86
C ILE A 78 5.57 16.08 -9.03
N HIS A 79 5.72 14.82 -9.47
CA HIS A 79 5.22 13.67 -8.73
C HIS A 79 5.82 13.60 -7.32
N PHE A 80 7.11 13.90 -7.17
CA PHE A 80 7.74 13.98 -5.85
C PHE A 80 7.07 15.02 -4.95
N ILE A 81 6.86 16.24 -5.44
CA ILE A 81 6.21 17.32 -4.67
C ILE A 81 4.81 16.89 -4.20
N VAL A 82 3.98 16.36 -5.11
CA VAL A 82 2.61 15.98 -4.78
C VAL A 82 2.59 14.76 -3.85
N LYS A 83 3.50 13.80 -4.05
CA LYS A 83 3.71 12.66 -3.13
C LYS A 83 4.03 13.13 -1.71
N GLU A 84 4.96 14.07 -1.56
CA GLU A 84 5.34 14.59 -0.25
C GLU A 84 4.17 15.29 0.46
N GLN A 85 3.31 15.99 -0.29
CA GLN A 85 2.08 16.59 0.26
C GLN A 85 1.11 15.52 0.78
N ILE A 86 0.84 14.47 -0.01
CA ILE A 86 -0.03 13.37 0.42
C ILE A 86 0.51 12.70 1.68
N ILE A 87 1.81 12.40 1.73
CA ILE A 87 2.44 11.76 2.88
C ILE A 87 2.22 12.61 4.13
N ARG A 88 2.49 13.93 4.05
CA ARG A 88 2.31 14.84 5.19
C ARG A 88 0.86 14.93 5.65
N ILE A 89 -0.09 15.03 4.72
CA ILE A 89 -1.53 15.09 5.04
C ILE A 89 -1.98 13.78 5.70
N THR A 90 -1.52 12.65 5.18
CA THR A 90 -1.82 11.31 5.73
C THR A 90 -1.25 11.14 7.13
N MET A 91 0.03 11.48 7.33
CA MET A 91 0.67 11.42 8.64
C MET A 91 -0.07 12.27 9.66
N LYS A 92 -0.40 13.53 9.32
CA LYS A 92 -1.15 14.41 10.21
C LYS A 92 -2.52 13.83 10.56
N ALA A 93 -3.27 13.36 9.57
CA ALA A 93 -4.61 12.81 9.80
C ALA A 93 -4.59 11.56 10.68
N VAL A 94 -3.60 10.68 10.51
CA VAL A 94 -3.43 9.47 11.32
C VAL A 94 -2.92 9.80 12.73
N ASP A 95 -2.03 10.78 12.89
CA ASP A 95 -1.60 11.26 14.21
C ASP A 95 -2.78 11.86 14.98
N ASP A 96 -3.64 12.63 14.30
CA ASP A 96 -4.85 13.23 14.87
C ASP A 96 -5.95 12.18 15.18
N LEU A 97 -5.95 11.02 14.50
CA LEU A 97 -6.90 9.94 14.76
C LEU A 97 -6.83 9.42 16.20
N SER A 98 -5.65 9.46 16.82
CA SER A 98 -5.44 9.08 18.24
C SER A 98 -6.35 9.83 19.23
N LYS A 99 -6.82 11.02 18.85
CA LYS A 99 -7.67 11.90 19.67
C LYS A 99 -9.12 11.94 19.17
N TYR A 100 -9.43 11.24 18.10
CA TYR A 100 -10.72 11.33 17.43
C TYR A 100 -11.74 10.40 18.11
N THR A 101 -12.80 10.99 18.65
CA THR A 101 -13.88 10.26 19.34
C THR A 101 -15.13 10.07 18.47
N GLY A 102 -15.07 10.44 17.18
CA GLY A 102 -16.19 10.35 16.27
C GLY A 102 -16.30 9.02 15.54
N ASN A 103 -17.12 8.98 14.50
CA ASN A 103 -17.32 7.78 13.69
C ASN A 103 -16.14 7.54 12.73
N PHE A 104 -15.48 6.39 12.85
CA PHE A 104 -14.31 6.02 12.02
C PHE A 104 -14.61 6.10 10.51
N ASN A 105 -15.74 5.56 10.04
CA ASN A 105 -16.08 5.58 8.61
C ASN A 105 -16.21 7.01 8.08
N LYS A 106 -16.75 7.93 8.89
CA LYS A 106 -16.87 9.35 8.55
C LYS A 106 -15.50 10.03 8.52
N TRP A 107 -14.63 9.73 9.49
CA TRP A 107 -13.25 10.22 9.46
C TRP A 107 -12.51 9.71 8.21
N HIS A 108 -12.64 8.42 7.92
CA HIS A 108 -12.01 7.76 6.78
C HIS A 108 -12.50 8.34 5.44
N GLU A 109 -13.80 8.57 5.30
CA GLU A 109 -14.39 9.24 4.14
C GLU A 109 -13.85 10.65 3.96
N ASN A 110 -13.80 11.43 5.05
CA ASN A 110 -13.32 12.81 5.00
C ASN A 110 -11.85 12.88 4.56
N ILE A 111 -10.97 12.04 5.12
CA ILE A 111 -9.56 12.06 4.74
C ILE A 111 -9.35 11.56 3.30
N CYS A 112 -10.08 10.52 2.87
CA CYS A 112 -10.01 10.06 1.48
C CYS A 112 -10.46 11.16 0.51
N ASN A 113 -11.57 11.83 0.78
CA ASN A 113 -12.05 12.94 -0.03
C ASN A 113 -11.08 14.12 -0.02
N LYS A 114 -10.47 14.46 1.13
CA LYS A 114 -9.45 15.52 1.22
C LYS A 114 -8.24 15.22 0.36
N LEU A 115 -7.74 13.97 0.37
CA LEU A 115 -6.57 13.59 -0.43
C LEU A 115 -6.84 13.72 -1.94
N VAL A 116 -8.04 13.34 -2.40
CA VAL A 116 -8.41 13.38 -3.82
C VAL A 116 -8.85 14.78 -4.25
N ASN A 117 -9.90 15.31 -3.62
CA ASN A 117 -10.63 16.51 -4.05
C ASN A 117 -10.17 17.80 -3.33
N GLY A 118 -9.39 17.66 -2.25
CA GLY A 118 -8.99 18.80 -1.43
C GLY A 118 -10.06 19.28 -0.45
N ASP A 119 -9.74 20.39 0.20
CA ASP A 119 -10.56 21.19 1.09
C ASP A 119 -10.13 22.67 1.00
N LYS A 120 -10.37 23.47 2.05
CA LYS A 120 -9.99 24.90 2.07
C LYS A 120 -8.47 25.13 2.16
N GLU A 121 -7.72 24.16 2.67
CA GLU A 121 -6.28 24.28 2.95
C GLU A 121 -5.42 23.53 1.93
N TYR A 122 -5.99 22.55 1.25
CA TYR A 122 -5.33 21.70 0.28
C TYR A 122 -6.21 21.53 -0.95
N ILE A 123 -5.67 21.66 -2.17
CA ILE A 123 -6.49 21.67 -3.39
C ILE A 123 -6.77 20.27 -3.97
N GLY A 124 -6.29 19.20 -3.33
CA GLY A 124 -6.41 17.82 -3.82
C GLY A 124 -5.24 17.39 -4.69
N PHE A 125 -5.00 16.08 -4.79
CA PHE A 125 -3.86 15.54 -5.53
C PHE A 125 -3.90 15.90 -7.02
N ASP A 126 -5.02 15.61 -7.67
CA ASP A 126 -5.13 15.73 -9.13
C ASP A 126 -4.97 17.19 -9.54
N LYS A 127 -5.62 18.10 -8.82
CA LYS A 127 -5.51 19.54 -9.06
C LYS A 127 -4.12 20.09 -8.76
N SER A 128 -3.46 19.65 -7.69
CA SER A 128 -2.05 20.00 -7.42
C SER A 128 -1.14 19.53 -8.55
N TYR A 129 -1.33 18.31 -9.05
CA TYR A 129 -0.54 17.77 -10.16
C TYR A 129 -0.75 18.58 -11.45
N ASP A 130 -2.00 18.92 -11.76
CA ASP A 130 -2.36 19.71 -12.94
C ASP A 130 -1.79 21.13 -12.90
N GLU A 131 -1.90 21.83 -11.76
CA GLU A 131 -1.38 23.19 -11.60
C GLU A 131 0.15 23.23 -11.75
N LEU A 132 0.85 22.29 -11.09
CA LEU A 132 2.30 22.16 -11.21
C LEU A 132 2.74 21.75 -12.63
N SER A 133 2.00 20.85 -13.27
CA SER A 133 2.26 20.44 -14.66
C SER A 133 2.04 21.60 -15.63
N LYS A 134 0.98 22.40 -15.46
CA LYS A 134 0.72 23.59 -16.26
C LYS A 134 1.78 24.67 -16.04
N GLN A 135 2.37 24.76 -14.85
CA GLN A 135 3.41 25.75 -14.56
C GLN A 135 4.78 25.32 -15.09
N TYR A 136 5.20 24.09 -14.78
CA TYR A 136 6.59 23.63 -14.94
C TYR A 136 6.78 22.62 -16.08
N ASN A 137 5.70 22.06 -16.62
CA ASN A 137 5.75 21.06 -17.70
C ASN A 137 4.65 21.29 -18.76
N LYS A 138 4.51 22.54 -19.22
CA LYS A 138 3.44 23.00 -20.14
C LYS A 138 3.24 22.08 -21.34
N LYS A 139 4.34 21.64 -21.97
CA LYS A 139 4.28 20.80 -23.18
C LYS A 139 3.60 19.46 -22.91
N PHE A 140 3.95 18.80 -21.80
CA PHE A 140 3.32 17.56 -21.39
C PHE A 140 1.89 17.80 -20.88
N TYR A 141 1.66 18.85 -20.10
CA TYR A 141 0.32 19.21 -19.62
C TYR A 141 -0.70 19.31 -20.76
N TYR A 142 -0.39 20.02 -21.85
CA TYR A 142 -1.33 20.13 -22.96
C TYR A 142 -1.55 18.82 -23.75
N LEU A 143 -0.60 17.88 -23.65
CA LEU A 143 -0.74 16.54 -24.22
C LEU A 143 -1.58 15.60 -23.33
N ASP A 144 -1.54 15.81 -22.00
CA ASP A 144 -2.11 14.92 -20.98
C ASP A 144 -3.43 15.45 -20.37
N LYS A 145 -3.73 16.75 -20.50
CA LYS A 145 -4.90 17.43 -19.89
C LYS A 145 -6.27 16.83 -20.25
N ASP A 146 -6.34 16.11 -21.37
CA ASP A 146 -7.56 15.47 -21.87
C ASP A 146 -7.57 13.96 -21.54
N HIS A 147 -6.54 13.45 -20.84
CA HIS A 147 -6.37 12.05 -20.42
C HIS A 147 -5.75 11.94 -19.01
N PRO A 148 -6.28 12.65 -17.99
CA PRO A 148 -5.52 12.91 -16.79
C PRO A 148 -5.22 11.64 -16.01
N GLN A 149 -4.13 11.74 -15.27
CA GLN A 149 -3.60 10.68 -14.46
C GLN A 149 -4.15 10.81 -13.03
N TYR A 150 -5.09 9.94 -12.62
CA TYR A 150 -5.88 10.20 -11.40
C TYR A 150 -5.43 9.42 -10.15
N PHE A 151 -5.30 10.16 -9.04
CA PHE A 151 -5.30 9.59 -7.69
C PHE A 151 -6.75 9.46 -7.21
N THR A 152 -7.34 8.30 -7.48
CA THR A 152 -8.76 8.04 -7.18
C THR A 152 -9.06 7.85 -5.68
N ILE A 153 -10.36 7.87 -5.33
CA ILE A 153 -10.84 7.52 -3.99
C ILE A 153 -10.37 6.12 -3.57
N GLY A 154 -10.34 5.14 -4.47
CA GLY A 154 -9.78 3.82 -4.20
C GLY A 154 -8.30 3.84 -3.82
N ASN A 155 -7.49 4.68 -4.47
CA ASN A 155 -6.08 4.85 -4.11
C ASN A 155 -5.95 5.48 -2.70
N ALA A 156 -6.78 6.48 -2.40
CA ALA A 156 -6.80 7.11 -1.09
C ALA A 156 -7.18 6.11 0.03
N GLN A 157 -8.20 5.29 -0.21
CA GLN A 157 -8.64 4.25 0.72
C GLN A 157 -7.54 3.22 0.97
N LYS A 158 -6.90 2.74 -0.10
CA LYS A 158 -5.78 1.79 0.01
C LYS A 158 -4.62 2.38 0.79
N LEU A 159 -4.26 3.64 0.54
CA LEU A 159 -3.22 4.36 1.29
C LEU A 159 -3.54 4.41 2.79
N ILE A 160 -4.75 4.83 3.17
CA ILE A 160 -5.15 4.98 4.58
C ILE A 160 -5.18 3.62 5.27
N ASN A 161 -5.83 2.61 4.68
CA ASN A 161 -5.93 1.29 5.29
C ASN A 161 -4.56 0.61 5.41
N MET A 162 -3.73 0.67 4.36
CA MET A 162 -2.38 0.11 4.43
C MET A 162 -1.52 0.83 5.46
N THR A 163 -1.70 2.15 5.62
CA THR A 163 -1.04 2.90 6.69
C THR A 163 -1.43 2.35 8.05
N LEU A 164 -2.74 2.25 8.34
CA LEU A 164 -3.23 1.76 9.62
C LEU A 164 -2.81 0.30 9.90
N LYS A 165 -2.82 -0.57 8.87
CA LYS A 165 -2.30 -1.94 8.97
C LYS A 165 -0.80 -1.95 9.27
N ASN A 166 -0.01 -1.12 8.60
CA ASN A 166 1.42 -1.01 8.88
C ASN A 166 1.65 -0.57 10.33
N LEU A 167 0.88 0.40 10.83
CA LEU A 167 0.93 0.82 12.23
C LEU A 167 0.59 -0.34 13.16
N TYR A 168 -0.47 -1.09 12.89
CA TYR A 168 -0.87 -2.26 13.68
C TYR A 168 0.26 -3.30 13.78
N ILE A 169 0.85 -3.67 12.64
CA ILE A 169 1.95 -4.66 12.58
C ILE A 169 3.17 -4.15 13.34
N ILE A 170 3.58 -2.90 13.10
CA ILE A 170 4.75 -2.33 13.77
C ILE A 170 4.50 -2.26 15.28
N THR A 171 3.33 -1.78 15.73
CA THR A 171 2.99 -1.72 17.15
C THR A 171 2.98 -3.10 17.79
N THR A 172 2.49 -4.12 17.09
CA THR A 172 2.51 -5.52 17.55
C THR A 172 3.94 -6.00 17.76
N VAL A 173 4.80 -5.79 16.77
CA VAL A 173 6.21 -6.17 16.85
C VAL A 173 6.95 -5.38 17.94
N SER A 174 6.72 -4.06 18.03
CA SER A 174 7.28 -3.19 19.08
C SER A 174 6.93 -3.68 20.48
N SER A 175 5.69 -4.16 20.69
CA SER A 175 5.24 -4.64 21.99
C SER A 175 5.95 -5.91 22.47
N LEU A 176 6.60 -6.64 21.55
CA LEU A 176 7.38 -7.85 21.85
C LEU A 176 8.85 -7.54 22.14
N CYS A 177 9.31 -6.29 21.93
CA CYS A 177 10.68 -5.86 22.13
C CYS A 177 10.91 -5.31 23.55
N GLU A 178 10.78 -6.16 24.58
CA GLU A 178 10.99 -5.75 25.98
C GLU A 178 12.36 -5.08 26.19
N GLY A 179 12.39 -4.00 26.98
CA GLY A 179 13.63 -3.28 27.29
C GLY A 179 14.18 -2.38 26.18
N ASN A 180 13.52 -2.29 25.02
CA ASN A 180 13.90 -1.35 23.96
C ASN A 180 13.14 -0.02 24.10
N GLU A 181 13.84 1.03 24.52
CA GLU A 181 13.26 2.38 24.71
C GLU A 181 12.53 2.91 23.47
N LYS A 182 13.07 2.68 22.27
CA LYS A 182 12.47 3.15 21.03
C LYS A 182 11.21 2.38 20.64
N ALA A 183 11.19 1.08 20.91
CA ALA A 183 9.98 0.27 20.75
C ALA A 183 8.90 0.70 21.76
N GLN A 184 9.28 1.03 23.00
CA GLN A 184 8.36 1.55 24.00
C GLN A 184 7.79 2.92 23.60
N GLU A 185 8.63 3.85 23.14
CA GLU A 185 8.19 5.15 22.60
C GLU A 185 7.17 4.98 21.46
N TRP A 186 7.37 3.99 20.58
CA TRP A 186 6.42 3.65 19.53
C TRP A 186 5.09 3.16 20.10
N CYS A 187 5.13 2.20 21.02
CA CYS A 187 3.94 1.65 21.67
C CYS A 187 3.13 2.72 22.41
N ASP A 188 3.79 3.59 23.17
CA ASP A 188 3.16 4.69 23.89
C ASP A 188 2.43 5.63 22.92
N LYS A 189 2.98 5.83 21.73
CA LYS A 189 2.40 6.70 20.70
C LYS A 189 1.24 6.05 19.93
N PHE A 190 1.33 4.77 19.60
CA PHE A 190 0.46 4.12 18.61
C PHE A 190 -0.38 2.95 19.14
N SER A 191 -0.32 2.62 20.42
CA SER A 191 -1.13 1.54 21.03
C SER A 191 -2.64 1.71 20.88
N TRP A 192 -3.14 2.94 20.70
CA TRP A 192 -4.54 3.22 20.37
C TRP A 192 -5.02 2.52 19.09
N ILE A 193 -4.10 2.05 18.23
CA ILE A 193 -4.45 1.30 17.02
C ILE A 193 -5.23 0.00 17.33
N TYR A 194 -5.04 -0.58 18.52
CA TYR A 194 -5.75 -1.77 18.96
C TYR A 194 -7.23 -1.51 19.31
N ASP A 195 -7.57 -0.25 19.61
CA ASP A 195 -8.91 0.13 20.05
C ASP A 195 -9.83 0.52 18.89
N ILE A 196 -9.31 0.54 17.65
CA ILE A 196 -10.08 0.88 16.46
C ILE A 196 -10.38 -0.35 15.61
N ASN A 197 -11.60 -0.41 15.07
CA ASN A 197 -11.99 -1.46 14.14
C ASN A 197 -11.40 -1.18 12.76
N LEU A 198 -10.22 -1.72 12.50
CA LEU A 198 -9.51 -1.55 11.24
C LEU A 198 -10.29 -2.16 10.08
N ASP A 199 -10.35 -1.41 8.99
CA ASP A 199 -10.75 -1.95 7.70
C ASP A 199 -9.59 -2.76 7.12
N ILE A 200 -9.89 -3.92 6.54
CA ILE A 200 -8.89 -4.76 5.88
C ILE A 200 -8.42 -4.02 4.62
N PRO A 201 -7.12 -3.77 4.45
CA PRO A 201 -6.64 -3.15 3.22
C PRO A 201 -6.97 -4.06 2.05
N ILE A 202 -7.72 -3.53 1.11
CA ILE A 202 -8.13 -4.34 -0.01
C ILE A 202 -7.01 -4.27 -1.06
N ASP A 203 -6.31 -5.38 -1.23
CA ASP A 203 -5.24 -5.53 -2.21
C ASP A 203 -5.54 -6.71 -3.15
N SER A 204 -4.67 -6.95 -4.13
CA SER A 204 -4.85 -8.04 -5.09
C SER A 204 -4.93 -9.40 -4.41
N TYR A 205 -4.23 -9.54 -3.29
CA TYR A 205 -4.20 -10.77 -2.51
C TYR A 205 -5.59 -11.02 -1.88
N ILE A 206 -6.16 -10.03 -1.17
CA ILE A 206 -7.46 -10.17 -0.50
C ILE A 206 -8.57 -10.42 -1.52
N LEU A 207 -8.51 -9.73 -2.65
CA LEU A 207 -9.44 -9.97 -3.76
C LEU A 207 -9.33 -11.41 -4.30
N ASN A 208 -8.10 -11.92 -4.47
CA ASN A 208 -7.87 -13.30 -4.92
C ASN A 208 -8.32 -14.34 -3.89
N TYR A 209 -8.11 -14.07 -2.60
CA TYR A 209 -8.51 -14.96 -1.50
C TYR A 209 -10.04 -15.05 -1.39
N THR A 210 -10.71 -13.89 -1.37
CA THR A 210 -12.17 -13.80 -1.25
C THR A 210 -12.93 -14.21 -2.51
N GLY A 211 -12.24 -14.37 -3.65
CA GLY A 211 -12.85 -14.67 -4.93
C GLY A 211 -13.56 -13.48 -5.59
N ILE A 212 -13.43 -12.28 -5.02
CA ILE A 212 -14.03 -11.05 -5.54
C ILE A 212 -13.31 -10.65 -6.84
N LYS A 213 -13.97 -10.83 -7.98
CA LYS A 213 -13.36 -10.64 -9.30
C LYS A 213 -13.03 -9.16 -9.60
N LYS A 214 -11.75 -8.91 -9.93
CA LYS A 214 -11.20 -7.79 -10.74
C LYS A 214 -11.74 -6.39 -10.38
N VAL A 215 -11.72 -6.03 -9.11
CA VAL A 215 -11.77 -4.61 -8.72
C VAL A 215 -10.38 -4.01 -8.88
N THR A 216 -10.27 -2.86 -9.55
CA THR A 216 -9.03 -2.09 -9.62
C THR A 216 -9.21 -0.81 -8.81
N TRP A 217 -8.40 -0.60 -7.77
CA TRP A 217 -8.44 0.58 -6.88
C TRP A 217 -8.46 1.88 -7.65
N SER A 218 -7.63 1.98 -8.69
CA SER A 218 -7.55 3.12 -9.59
C SER A 218 -8.81 3.38 -10.42
N LYS A 219 -9.86 2.58 -10.27
CA LYS A 219 -11.17 2.76 -10.93
C LYS A 219 -12.29 3.02 -9.93
N ILE A 220 -12.02 3.03 -8.62
CA ILE A 220 -13.02 3.34 -7.61
C ILE A 220 -13.03 4.85 -7.42
N SER A 221 -14.04 5.51 -8.00
CA SER A 221 -14.26 6.95 -7.86
C SER A 221 -15.20 7.30 -6.70
N GLU A 222 -16.08 6.38 -6.29
CA GLU A 222 -17.10 6.62 -5.27
C GLU A 222 -16.80 5.89 -3.95
N TYR A 223 -16.96 6.62 -2.83
CA TYR A 223 -16.69 6.07 -1.51
C TYR A 223 -17.67 4.96 -1.10
N ASN A 224 -18.93 5.03 -1.51
CA ASN A 224 -19.92 3.98 -1.21
C ASN A 224 -19.54 2.63 -1.82
N ARG A 225 -18.93 2.62 -3.01
CA ARG A 225 -18.48 1.39 -3.66
C ARG A 225 -17.43 0.65 -2.82
N TYR A 226 -16.59 1.39 -2.10
CA TYR A 226 -15.65 0.81 -1.15
C TYR A 226 -16.33 0.21 0.08
N LEU A 227 -17.33 0.89 0.64
CA LEU A 227 -18.07 0.35 1.79
C LEU A 227 -18.77 -0.97 1.45
N GLU A 228 -19.29 -1.11 0.23
CA GLU A 228 -19.85 -2.37 -0.27
C GLU A 228 -18.79 -3.47 -0.32
N LEU A 229 -17.62 -3.18 -0.89
CA LEU A 229 -16.51 -4.14 -0.99
C LEU A 229 -15.98 -4.54 0.38
N GLN A 230 -15.84 -3.59 1.31
CA GLN A 230 -15.44 -3.90 2.68
C GLN A 230 -16.43 -4.81 3.39
N LYS A 231 -17.74 -4.62 3.17
CA LYS A 231 -18.76 -5.53 3.72
C LYS A 231 -18.63 -6.94 3.15
N GLU A 232 -18.37 -7.07 1.85
CA GLU A 232 -18.16 -8.36 1.20
C GLU A 232 -16.91 -9.07 1.75
N ILE A 233 -15.80 -8.34 1.91
CA ILE A 233 -14.56 -8.86 2.49
C ILE A 233 -14.76 -9.25 3.94
N LYS A 234 -15.45 -8.40 4.74
CA LYS A 234 -15.78 -8.68 6.15
C LYS A 234 -16.69 -9.88 6.36
N GLY A 235 -17.37 -10.34 5.32
CA GLY A 235 -18.06 -11.63 5.32
C GLY A 235 -17.11 -12.83 5.43
N ASN A 236 -15.88 -12.70 4.94
CA ASN A 236 -14.85 -13.74 4.89
C ASN A 236 -13.70 -13.53 5.90
N LEU A 237 -13.29 -12.27 6.12
CA LEU A 237 -12.17 -11.87 6.99
C LEU A 237 -12.62 -10.70 7.85
N LYS A 238 -12.74 -10.85 9.17
CA LYS A 238 -13.37 -9.82 10.01
C LYS A 238 -12.39 -8.77 10.51
N THR A 239 -11.14 -9.16 10.76
CA THR A 239 -10.09 -8.29 11.32
C THR A 239 -8.76 -8.46 10.57
N VAL A 240 -7.79 -7.60 10.89
CA VAL A 240 -6.39 -7.75 10.43
C VAL A 240 -5.77 -9.04 10.96
N ASP A 241 -6.19 -9.53 12.13
CA ASP A 241 -5.71 -10.81 12.68
C ASP A 241 -6.22 -12.02 11.90
N ASP A 242 -7.41 -11.93 11.29
CA ASP A 242 -7.90 -12.97 10.36
C ASP A 242 -7.16 -12.90 9.02
N GLU A 243 -6.75 -11.69 8.62
CA GLU A 243 -6.17 -11.41 7.32
C GLU A 243 -4.75 -11.98 7.17
N CYS A 244 -3.88 -11.79 8.17
CA CYS A 244 -2.47 -12.19 8.09
C CYS A 244 -2.29 -13.72 7.88
N PRO A 245 -2.99 -14.62 8.61
CA PRO A 245 -2.90 -16.06 8.38
C PRO A 245 -3.44 -16.47 7.01
N ALA A 246 -4.58 -15.90 6.59
CA ALA A 246 -5.11 -16.12 5.25
C ALA A 246 -4.07 -15.74 4.20
N TRP A 247 -3.40 -14.60 4.39
CA TRP A 247 -2.31 -14.13 3.54
C TRP A 247 -1.24 -15.18 3.30
N ILE A 248 -0.75 -15.76 4.39
CA ILE A 248 0.29 -16.79 4.36
C ILE A 248 -0.20 -18.06 3.64
N GLU A 249 -1.39 -18.56 3.96
CA GLU A 249 -1.96 -19.77 3.35
C GLU A 249 -2.00 -19.67 1.82
N LYS A 250 -2.52 -18.56 1.33
CA LYS A 250 -2.71 -18.37 -0.10
C LYS A 250 -1.39 -18.02 -0.82
N ALA A 251 -0.44 -17.36 -0.16
CA ALA A 251 0.91 -17.19 -0.69
C ALA A 251 1.63 -18.55 -0.84
N ASP A 252 1.45 -19.47 0.11
CA ASP A 252 1.98 -20.83 0.02
C ASP A 252 1.35 -21.62 -1.13
N ASP A 253 0.04 -21.48 -1.35
CA ASP A 253 -0.64 -22.10 -2.48
C ASP A 253 -0.16 -21.55 -3.83
N GLU A 254 0.05 -20.25 -3.95
CA GLU A 254 0.62 -19.63 -5.15
C GLU A 254 2.03 -20.17 -5.42
N LYS A 255 2.86 -20.29 -4.38
CA LYS A 255 4.21 -20.87 -4.49
C LYS A 255 4.19 -22.32 -4.94
N LYS A 256 3.30 -23.16 -4.40
CA LYS A 256 3.13 -24.56 -4.83
C LYS A 256 2.72 -24.64 -6.30
N ASN A 257 1.75 -23.81 -6.70
CA ASN A 257 1.29 -23.75 -8.09
C ASN A 257 2.40 -23.33 -9.05
N ASP A 258 3.26 -22.40 -8.67
CA ASP A 258 4.39 -21.98 -9.50
C ASP A 258 5.48 -23.05 -9.61
N ILE A 259 5.79 -23.75 -8.51
CA ILE A 259 6.67 -24.93 -8.55
C ILE A 259 6.10 -26.00 -9.49
N ASP A 260 4.79 -26.28 -9.39
CA ASP A 260 4.12 -27.25 -10.25
C ASP A 260 4.17 -26.86 -11.73
N LYS A 261 4.02 -25.57 -12.07
CA LYS A 261 4.19 -25.07 -13.44
C LYS A 261 5.63 -25.26 -13.94
N ILE A 262 6.62 -24.98 -13.10
CA ILE A 262 8.04 -25.17 -13.45
C ILE A 262 8.33 -26.64 -13.71
N ILE A 263 7.88 -27.53 -12.81
CA ILE A 263 8.01 -28.98 -12.96
C ILE A 263 7.33 -29.44 -14.26
N HIS A 264 6.10 -28.99 -14.52
CA HIS A 264 5.37 -29.35 -15.73
C HIS A 264 6.09 -28.88 -17.00
N SER A 265 6.58 -27.63 -17.00
CA SER A 265 7.33 -27.08 -18.14
C SER A 265 8.62 -27.84 -18.39
N ASN A 266 9.41 -28.11 -17.34
CA ASN A 266 10.71 -28.73 -17.48
C ASN A 266 10.64 -30.23 -17.79
N SER A 267 9.68 -30.95 -17.18
CA SER A 267 9.42 -32.36 -17.51
C SER A 267 9.09 -32.53 -18.99
N LYS A 268 8.26 -31.63 -19.56
CA LYS A 268 7.95 -31.60 -20.98
C LYS A 268 9.17 -31.33 -21.87
N ILE A 269 10.06 -30.43 -21.48
CA ILE A 269 11.32 -30.13 -22.22
C ILE A 269 12.23 -31.36 -22.27
N LEU A 270 12.33 -32.10 -21.16
CA LEU A 270 13.19 -33.28 -21.05
C LEU A 270 12.53 -34.57 -21.54
N GLY A 271 11.27 -34.52 -21.99
CA GLY A 271 10.52 -35.70 -22.43
C GLY A 271 10.21 -36.68 -21.30
N LEU A 272 10.21 -36.21 -20.04
CA LEU A 272 9.91 -36.99 -18.85
C LEU A 272 8.45 -36.77 -18.43
N ASN A 273 7.86 -37.76 -17.78
CA ASN A 273 6.62 -37.50 -17.03
C ASN A 273 6.94 -36.78 -15.70
N LYS A 274 5.89 -36.27 -15.03
CA LYS A 274 6.03 -35.47 -13.80
C LYS A 274 6.80 -36.23 -12.70
N ASP A 275 6.48 -37.50 -12.49
CA ASP A 275 7.07 -38.31 -11.43
C ASP A 275 8.54 -38.67 -11.72
N GLU A 276 8.89 -38.89 -12.98
CA GLU A 276 10.26 -39.08 -13.43
C GLU A 276 11.12 -37.83 -13.21
N TYR A 277 10.59 -36.66 -13.56
CA TYR A 277 11.29 -35.39 -13.36
C TYR A 277 11.48 -35.10 -11.86
N ILE A 278 10.47 -35.36 -11.03
CA ILE A 278 10.56 -35.16 -9.58
C ILE A 278 11.65 -36.03 -8.95
N LYS A 279 11.91 -37.24 -9.47
CA LYS A 279 13.00 -38.10 -8.97
C LYS A 279 14.41 -37.56 -9.27
N LEU A 280 14.54 -36.55 -10.14
CA LEU A 280 15.82 -35.97 -10.53
C LEU A 280 16.21 -34.71 -9.72
N ILE A 281 15.30 -34.17 -8.91
CA ILE A 281 15.51 -33.00 -8.05
C ILE A 281 15.49 -33.39 -6.57
#